data_AF-A0A7K4BFT7-F1
#
_entry.id   AF-A0A7K4BFT7-F1
#
_cell.length_a   1.000
_cell.length_b   1.000
_cell.length_c   1.000
_cell.angle_alpha   90.00
_cell.angle_beta   90.00
_cell.angle_gamma   90.00
#
_symmetry.space_group_name_H-M   'P 1'
#
loop_
_entity.id
_entity.type
_entity.pdbx_description
1 polymer ?
#
loop_
_entity_poly.entity_id
_entity_poly.type
_entity_poly.pdbx_seq_one_letter_code
_entity_poly.pdbx_strand_id
1 'polypeptide(L)'
;AGVTLLFALLIAAIAFSGVGLEVLLAALIYWVLINGVLSAAFTLLAGGHLLSAATAFGVSWMTSLTPALAAGWFAAIVEAKIRKPTTGELRQILNAETFSELRRIPLFRVVLVAALANVGSTIGTFAYLIFIFPVLGIDPSVVIGAGFSNMLQALQGLF
;
A
#
# COMPACT_ATOMS: atom_id res chain seq x y z
N ALA A 1 9.67 -7.16 7.24
CA ALA A 1 9.98 -8.59 7.11
C ALA A 1 8.72 -9.45 7.16
N GLY A 2 7.91 -9.38 8.23
CA GLY A 2 6.72 -10.24 8.38
C GLY A 2 5.64 -10.09 7.30
N VAL A 3 5.22 -8.86 6.95
CA VAL A 3 4.15 -8.63 5.96
C VAL A 3 4.57 -9.04 4.55
N THR A 4 5.81 -8.72 4.14
CA THR A 4 6.39 -9.14 2.87
C THR A 4 6.41 -10.67 2.75
N LEU A 5 6.84 -11.36 3.80
CA LEU A 5 6.90 -12.82 3.84
C LEU A 5 5.49 -13.42 3.78
N LEU A 6 4.54 -12.86 4.54
CA LEU A 6 3.15 -13.26 4.50
C LEU A 6 2.57 -13.13 3.09
N PHE A 7 2.83 -12.02 2.41
CA PHE A 7 2.32 -11.79 1.05
C PHE A 7 2.96 -12.73 0.03
N ALA A 8 4.26 -12.95 0.12
CA ALA A 8 4.98 -13.93 -0.71
C ALA A 8 4.45 -15.36 -0.48
N LEU A 9 4.20 -15.73 0.78
CA LEU A 9 3.60 -17.01 1.14
C LEU A 9 2.17 -17.14 0.61
N LEU A 10 1.37 -16.07 0.63
CA LEU A 10 -0.01 -16.07 0.15
C LEU A 10 -0.05 -16.21 -1.37
N ILE A 11 0.83 -15.51 -2.10
CA ILE A 11 1.02 -15.68 -3.55
C ILE A 11 1.47 -17.12 -3.87
N ALA A 12 2.44 -17.65 -3.12
CA ALA A 12 2.90 -19.02 -3.30
C ALA A 12 1.77 -20.03 -3.04
N ALA A 13 1.02 -19.87 -1.94
CA ALA A 13 -0.12 -20.72 -1.63
C ALA A 13 -1.16 -20.70 -2.74
N ILE A 14 -1.51 -19.52 -3.30
CA ILE A 14 -2.41 -19.42 -4.45
C ILE A 14 -1.82 -20.12 -5.68
N ALA A 15 -0.54 -19.90 -5.99
CA ALA A 15 0.10 -20.51 -7.15
C ALA A 15 0.12 -22.04 -7.09
N PHE A 16 0.31 -22.61 -5.89
CA PHE A 16 0.33 -24.06 -5.66
C PHE A 16 -1.05 -24.64 -5.34
N SER A 17 -2.08 -23.82 -5.12
CA SER A 17 -3.44 -24.28 -4.77
C SER A 17 -4.23 -24.92 -5.93
N GLY A 18 -3.77 -24.75 -7.17
CA GLY A 18 -4.45 -25.28 -8.36
C GLY A 18 -5.65 -24.45 -8.83
N VAL A 19 -5.91 -23.28 -8.22
CA VAL A 19 -7.05 -22.39 -8.54
C VAL A 19 -6.88 -21.66 -9.90
N GLY A 20 -5.70 -21.78 -10.53
CA GLY A 20 -5.44 -21.29 -11.89
C GLY A 20 -4.79 -19.90 -11.95
N LEU A 21 -4.15 -19.60 -13.08
CA LEU A 21 -3.41 -18.34 -13.29
C LEU A 21 -4.33 -17.10 -13.34
N GLU A 22 -5.58 -17.25 -13.80
CA GLU A 22 -6.54 -16.16 -13.88
C GLU A 22 -6.84 -15.57 -12.50
N VAL A 23 -7.01 -16.45 -11.51
CA VAL A 23 -7.23 -16.06 -10.12
C VAL A 23 -6.01 -15.38 -9.51
N LEU A 24 -4.81 -15.88 -9.78
CA LEU A 24 -3.57 -15.25 -9.33
C LEU A 24 -3.42 -13.83 -9.90
N LEU A 25 -3.69 -13.66 -11.19
CA LEU A 25 -3.66 -12.36 -11.85
C LEU A 25 -4.72 -11.41 -11.29
N ALA A 26 -5.95 -11.89 -11.07
CA ALA A 26 -7.00 -11.11 -10.44
C ALA A 26 -6.59 -10.67 -9.02
N ALA A 27 -6.00 -11.56 -8.23
CA ALA A 27 -5.50 -11.23 -6.89
C ALA A 27 -4.47 -10.09 -6.93
N LEU A 28 -3.51 -10.15 -7.86
CA LEU A 28 -2.51 -9.09 -8.05
C LEU A 28 -3.14 -7.76 -8.50
N ILE A 29 -4.11 -7.80 -9.41
CA ILE A 29 -4.80 -6.60 -9.88
C ILE A 29 -5.57 -5.94 -8.72
N TYR A 30 -6.33 -6.72 -7.95
CA TYR A 30 -7.04 -6.20 -6.77
C TYR A 30 -6.08 -5.65 -5.72
N TRP A 31 -4.92 -6.28 -5.53
CA TRP A 31 -3.89 -5.78 -4.63
C TRP A 31 -3.44 -4.37 -5.02
N VAL A 32 -3.10 -4.18 -6.30
CA VAL A 32 -2.64 -2.89 -6.82
C VAL A 32 -3.75 -1.85 -6.74
N LEU A 33 -4.97 -2.21 -7.14
CA LEU A 33 -6.11 -1.29 -7.16
C LEU A 33 -6.53 -0.85 -5.76
N ILE A 34 -6.70 -1.77 -4.81
CA ILE A 34 -7.17 -1.44 -3.46
C ILE A 34 -6.15 -0.55 -2.74
N ASN A 35 -4.87 -0.93 -2.76
CA ASN A 35 -3.81 -0.11 -2.16
C ASN A 35 -3.69 1.24 -2.88
N GLY A 36 -3.67 1.21 -4.21
CA GLY A 36 -3.46 2.40 -5.04
C GLY A 36 -4.56 3.43 -4.86
N VAL A 37 -5.82 3.01 -4.97
CA VAL A 37 -6.98 3.89 -4.86
C VAL A 37 -7.05 4.50 -3.46
N LEU A 38 -6.87 3.71 -2.40
CA LEU A 38 -6.93 4.23 -1.03
C LEU A 38 -5.78 5.18 -0.72
N SER A 39 -4.54 4.85 -1.12
CA SER A 39 -3.41 5.78 -0.96
C SER A 39 -3.61 7.08 -1.74
N ALA A 40 -4.10 7.02 -2.97
CA ALA A 40 -4.40 8.20 -3.77
C ALA A 40 -5.52 9.04 -3.14
N ALA A 41 -6.61 8.40 -2.71
CA ALA A 41 -7.73 9.08 -2.04
C ALA A 41 -7.28 9.81 -0.78
N PHE A 42 -6.51 9.15 0.08
CA PHE A 42 -5.98 9.77 1.29
C PHE A 42 -4.95 10.88 1.01
N THR A 43 -4.18 10.76 -0.07
CA THR A 43 -3.30 11.85 -0.55
C THR A 43 -4.12 13.08 -0.95
N LEU A 44 -5.24 12.88 -1.65
CA LEU A 44 -6.14 13.97 -2.00
C LEU A 44 -6.84 14.56 -0.77
N LEU A 45 -7.22 13.72 0.21
CA LEU A 45 -7.76 14.17 1.50
C LEU A 45 -6.76 14.99 2.32
N ALA A 46 -5.44 14.75 2.15
CA ALA A 46 -4.38 15.59 2.70
C ALA A 46 -4.31 16.99 2.07
N GLY A 47 -5.08 17.24 1.00
CA GLY A 47 -4.94 18.42 0.15
C GLY A 47 -3.70 18.35 -0.75
N GLY A 48 -3.22 17.14 -1.03
CA GLY A 48 -2.10 16.88 -1.94
C GLY A 48 -2.46 17.14 -3.40
N HIS A 49 -1.44 17.36 -4.23
CA HIS A 49 -1.60 17.52 -5.67
C HIS A 49 -1.97 16.20 -6.37
N LEU A 50 -2.65 16.28 -7.50
CA LEU A 50 -3.08 15.10 -8.27
C LEU A 50 -1.90 14.22 -8.70
N LEU A 51 -0.76 14.82 -9.04
CA LEU A 51 0.47 14.09 -9.36
C LEU A 51 1.01 13.31 -8.15
N SER A 52 0.89 13.85 -6.94
CA SER A 52 1.28 13.16 -5.71
C SER A 52 0.35 11.99 -5.44
N ALA A 53 -0.95 12.15 -5.70
CA ALA A 53 -1.93 11.07 -5.60
C ALA A 53 -1.69 9.97 -6.65
N ALA A 54 -1.37 10.34 -7.91
CA ALA A 54 -1.00 9.37 -8.95
C ALA A 54 0.28 8.61 -8.60
N THR A 55 1.25 9.29 -7.99
CA THR A 55 2.47 8.65 -7.47
C THR A 55 2.16 7.67 -6.34
N ALA A 56 1.33 8.09 -5.38
CA ALA A 56 0.88 7.23 -4.30
C ALA A 56 0.15 5.98 -4.83
N PHE A 57 -0.71 6.15 -5.84
CA PHE A 57 -1.40 5.05 -6.52
C PHE A 57 -0.40 4.01 -7.06
N GLY A 58 0.55 4.47 -7.88
CA GLY A 58 1.49 3.59 -8.59
C GLY A 58 2.52 2.89 -7.70
N VAL A 59 2.80 3.42 -6.51
CA VAL A 59 3.85 2.90 -5.62
C VAL A 59 3.30 2.17 -4.37
N SER A 60 2.03 2.40 -4.01
CA SER A 60 1.41 1.80 -2.82
C SER A 60 1.50 0.27 -2.74
N TRP A 61 1.33 -0.43 -3.87
CA TRP A 61 1.38 -1.89 -3.91
C TRP A 61 2.77 -2.46 -3.58
N MET A 62 3.83 -1.69 -3.81
CA MET A 62 5.21 -2.06 -3.45
C MET A 62 5.49 -1.85 -1.96
N THR A 63 4.70 -0.98 -1.32
CA THR A 63 4.96 -0.51 0.03
C THR A 63 4.79 -1.61 1.06
N SER A 64 3.76 -2.44 0.93
CA SER A 64 3.57 -3.58 1.84
C SER A 64 4.60 -4.68 1.64
N LEU A 65 5.32 -4.70 0.50
CA LEU A 65 6.46 -5.58 0.25
C LEU A 65 7.76 -5.06 0.87
N THR A 66 7.90 -3.76 1.12
CA THR A 66 9.11 -3.18 1.72
C THR A 66 8.74 -2.07 2.69
N PRO A 67 8.66 -2.36 4.01
CA PRO A 67 8.30 -1.36 5.03
C PRO A 67 9.16 -0.09 5.01
N ALA A 68 10.37 -0.16 4.45
CA ALA A 68 11.27 0.98 4.27
C ALA A 68 10.85 1.94 3.13
N LEU A 69 10.11 1.45 2.12
CA LEU A 69 9.70 2.21 0.93
C LEU A 69 8.22 2.56 1.01
N ALA A 70 7.88 3.45 1.94
CA ALA A 70 6.52 3.96 2.10
C ALA A 70 6.03 4.74 0.87
N ALA A 71 4.85 4.43 0.31
CA ALA A 71 4.21 5.21 -0.77
C ALA A 71 4.20 6.71 -0.50
N GLY A 72 4.01 7.08 0.78
CA GLY A 72 4.02 8.44 1.24
C GLY A 72 5.34 9.17 1.01
N TRP A 73 6.49 8.50 1.01
CA TRP A 73 7.76 9.16 0.68
C TRP A 73 7.79 9.62 -0.77
N PHE A 74 7.35 8.77 -1.70
CA PHE A 74 7.31 9.11 -3.12
C PHE A 74 6.28 10.21 -3.38
N ALA A 75 5.08 10.10 -2.80
CA ALA A 75 4.07 11.14 -2.88
C ALA A 75 4.55 12.48 -2.30
N ALA A 76 5.26 12.45 -1.17
CA ALA A 76 5.81 13.64 -0.53
C ALA A 76 6.94 14.28 -1.33
N ILE A 77 7.81 13.50 -1.99
CA ILE A 77 8.83 14.04 -2.89
C ILE A 77 8.18 14.80 -4.05
N VAL A 78 7.14 14.22 -4.64
CA VAL A 78 6.38 14.89 -5.72
C VAL A 78 5.69 16.14 -5.21
N GLU A 79 5.04 16.06 -4.04
CA GLU A 79 4.39 17.21 -3.40
C GLU A 79 5.40 18.33 -3.08
N ALA A 80 6.59 17.98 -2.57
CA ALA A 80 7.65 18.91 -2.25
C ALA A 80 8.19 19.62 -3.49
N LYS A 81 8.31 18.92 -4.62
CA LYS A 81 8.71 19.52 -5.90
C LYS A 81 7.69 20.55 -6.39
N ILE A 82 6.40 20.32 -6.12
CA ILE A 82 5.31 21.20 -6.53
C ILE A 82 5.20 22.40 -5.60
N ARG A 83 5.21 22.18 -4.28
CA ARG A 83 5.02 23.24 -3.27
C ARG A 83 6.28 24.02 -2.92
N LYS A 84 7.46 23.42 -3.14
CA LYS A 84 8.79 24.00 -2.86
C LYS A 84 8.92 24.49 -1.40
N PRO A 85 8.73 23.61 -0.40
CA PRO A 85 8.82 23.99 1.02
C PRO A 85 10.21 24.52 1.36
N THR A 86 10.29 25.40 2.36
CA THR A 86 11.55 26.02 2.79
C THR A 86 11.86 25.69 4.25
N THR A 87 13.13 25.74 4.63
CA THR A 87 13.56 25.46 6.01
C THR A 87 13.01 26.46 7.03
N GLY A 88 12.70 27.70 6.61
CA GLY A 88 12.07 28.71 7.45
C GLY A 88 10.65 28.35 7.91
N GLU A 89 9.96 27.49 7.16
CA GLU A 89 8.60 27.02 7.49
C GLU A 89 8.58 26.12 8.73
N LEU A 90 9.71 25.53 9.13
CA LEU A 90 9.78 24.75 10.36
C LEU A 90 9.43 25.60 11.58
N ARG A 91 9.88 26.87 11.63
CA ARG A 91 9.52 27.80 12.71
C ARG A 91 8.03 28.12 12.69
N GLN A 92 7.42 28.22 11.50
CA GLN A 92 5.98 28.46 11.37
C GLN A 92 5.17 27.28 11.88
N ILE A 93 5.65 26.05 11.67
CA ILE A 93 5.01 24.82 12.20
C ILE A 93 5.04 24.82 13.73
N LEU A 94 6.18 25.18 14.33
CA LEU A 94 6.34 25.20 15.79
C LEU A 94 5.50 26.29 16.48
N ASN A 95 5.22 27.38 15.77
CA ASN A 95 4.41 28.50 16.27
C ASN A 95 2.91 28.35 15.96
N ALA A 96 2.51 27.33 15.18
CA ALA A 96 1.11 27.11 14.85
C ALA A 96 0.37 26.46 16.02
N GLU A 97 -0.76 27.04 16.42
CA GLU A 97 -1.57 26.56 17.54
C GLU A 97 -2.75 25.70 17.07
N THR A 98 -3.13 25.84 15.79
CA THR A 98 -4.26 25.11 15.23
C THR A 98 -3.88 24.28 14.00
N PHE A 99 -4.62 23.18 13.80
CA PHE A 99 -4.46 22.35 12.61
C PHE A 99 -4.78 23.08 11.30
N SER A 100 -5.67 24.08 11.36
CA SER A 100 -5.97 24.93 10.20
C SER A 100 -4.78 25.81 9.81
N GLU A 101 -4.01 26.31 10.77
CA GLU A 101 -2.76 27.03 10.52
C GLU A 101 -1.70 26.11 9.93
N LEU A 102 -1.50 24.93 10.54
CA LEU A 102 -0.57 23.92 10.04
C LEU A 102 -0.83 23.57 8.56
N ARG A 103 -2.10 23.34 8.19
CA ARG A 103 -2.51 23.02 6.81
C ARG A 103 -2.22 24.12 5.79
N ARG A 104 -1.94 25.36 6.20
CA ARG A 104 -1.54 26.45 5.30
C ARG A 104 -0.04 26.42 4.99
N ILE A 105 0.75 25.74 5.81
CA ILE A 105 2.21 25.68 5.68
C ILE A 105 2.60 24.62 4.63
N PRO A 106 3.35 24.98 3.57
CA PRO A 106 3.78 24.05 2.53
C PRO A 106 4.53 22.81 3.06
N LEU A 107 5.51 23.00 3.95
CA LEU A 107 6.24 21.89 4.58
C LEU A 107 5.32 20.92 5.32
N PHE A 108 4.34 21.43 6.08
CA PHE A 108 3.39 20.57 6.79
C PHE A 108 2.50 19.79 5.82
N ARG A 109 2.07 20.39 4.71
CA ARG A 109 1.30 19.67 3.68
C ARG A 109 2.07 18.50 3.07
N VAL A 110 3.36 18.67 2.81
CA VAL A 110 4.22 17.59 2.29
C VAL A 110 4.24 16.41 3.27
N VAL A 111 4.43 16.69 4.56
CA VAL A 111 4.44 15.66 5.61
C VAL A 111 3.06 15.01 5.76
N LEU A 112 1.98 15.80 5.72
CA LEU A 112 0.61 15.32 5.83
C LEU A 112 0.24 14.39 4.65
N VAL A 113 0.67 14.74 3.43
CA VAL A 113 0.55 13.88 2.25
C VAL A 113 1.26 12.54 2.48
N ALA A 114 2.50 12.58 2.98
CA ALA A 114 3.26 11.37 3.28
C ALA A 114 2.50 10.47 4.27
N ALA A 115 2.03 11.05 5.37
CA ALA A 115 1.34 10.35 6.44
C ALA A 115 0.03 9.73 5.94
N LEU A 116 -0.84 10.52 5.31
CA LEU A 116 -2.14 10.02 4.86
C LEU A 116 -2.02 9.01 3.72
N ALA A 117 -1.09 9.17 2.78
CA ALA A 117 -0.83 8.15 1.75
C ALA A 117 -0.48 6.78 2.36
N ASN A 118 0.32 6.77 3.44
CA ASN A 118 0.70 5.55 4.16
C ASN A 118 -0.47 4.95 4.94
N VAL A 119 -1.32 5.79 5.54
CA VAL A 119 -2.57 5.35 6.17
C VAL A 119 -3.48 4.67 5.14
N GLY A 120 -3.65 5.28 3.96
CA GLY A 120 -4.42 4.71 2.86
C GLY A 120 -3.90 3.33 2.41
N SER A 121 -2.58 3.18 2.25
CA SER A 121 -1.96 1.90 1.89
C SER A 121 -2.16 0.85 2.99
N THR A 122 -2.02 1.26 4.25
CA THR A 122 -2.21 0.37 5.40
C THR A 122 -3.66 -0.15 5.46
N ILE A 123 -4.63 0.75 5.35
CA ILE A 123 -6.05 0.39 5.28
C ILE A 123 -6.31 -0.50 4.07
N GLY A 124 -5.69 -0.21 2.92
CA GLY A 124 -5.81 -1.04 1.71
C GLY A 124 -5.30 -2.46 1.90
N THR A 125 -4.20 -2.64 2.62
CA THR A 125 -3.69 -3.97 2.97
C THR A 125 -4.67 -4.75 3.83
N PHE A 126 -5.26 -4.13 4.86
CA PHE A 126 -6.28 -4.79 5.68
C PHE A 126 -7.56 -5.09 4.90
N ALA A 127 -8.05 -4.13 4.11
CA ALA A 127 -9.22 -4.31 3.26
C ALA A 127 -9.02 -5.46 2.26
N TYR A 128 -7.85 -5.53 1.63
CA TYR A 128 -7.50 -6.63 0.74
C TYR A 128 -7.59 -7.99 1.45
N LEU A 129 -6.95 -8.14 2.61
CA LEU A 129 -6.95 -9.42 3.33
C LEU A 129 -8.36 -9.89 3.75
N ILE A 130 -9.25 -8.93 4.03
CA ILE A 130 -10.64 -9.23 4.44
C ILE A 130 -11.50 -9.60 3.22
N PHE A 131 -11.36 -8.89 2.10
CA PHE A 131 -12.29 -8.99 0.97
C PHE A 131 -11.81 -9.87 -0.19
N ILE A 132 -10.52 -10.24 -0.25
CA ILE A 132 -9.98 -10.90 -1.44
C ILE A 132 -10.60 -12.26 -1.71
N PHE A 133 -10.81 -13.09 -0.69
CA PHE A 133 -11.36 -14.45 -0.88
C PHE A 133 -12.82 -14.44 -1.35
N PRO A 134 -13.74 -13.68 -0.72
CA PRO A 134 -15.10 -13.52 -1.26
C PRO A 134 -15.15 -12.94 -2.67
N VAL A 135 -14.31 -11.94 -2.96
CA VAL A 135 -14.30 -11.26 -4.27
C VAL A 135 -13.82 -12.17 -5.39
N LEU A 136 -12.84 -13.03 -5.12
CA LEU A 136 -12.34 -14.00 -6.08
C LEU A 136 -13.19 -15.28 -6.15
N GLY A 137 -14.18 -15.44 -5.27
CA GLY A 137 -15.01 -16.65 -5.19
C GLY A 137 -14.23 -17.89 -4.77
N ILE A 138 -13.17 -17.73 -3.96
CA ILE A 138 -12.29 -18.82 -3.54
C ILE A 138 -12.47 -19.09 -2.06
N ASP A 139 -12.52 -20.37 -1.69
CA ASP A 139 -12.44 -20.78 -0.30
C ASP A 139 -11.01 -20.62 0.27
N PRO A 140 -10.82 -19.86 1.36
CA PRO A 140 -9.51 -19.69 2.00
C PRO A 140 -8.90 -21.02 2.45
N SER A 141 -9.74 -21.98 2.85
CA SER A 141 -9.32 -23.32 3.29
C SER A 141 -8.69 -24.12 2.16
N VAL A 142 -9.17 -23.97 0.92
CA VAL A 142 -8.61 -24.61 -0.27
C VAL A 142 -7.26 -23.99 -0.61
N VAL A 143 -7.18 -22.65 -0.64
CA VAL A 143 -5.92 -21.95 -0.94
C VAL A 143 -4.84 -22.27 0.07
N ILE A 144 -5.17 -22.20 1.36
CA ILE A 144 -4.20 -22.43 2.43
C ILE A 144 -3.89 -23.93 2.54
N GLY A 145 -4.90 -24.79 2.54
CA GLY A 145 -4.74 -26.23 2.72
C GLY A 145 -4.05 -26.90 1.53
N ALA A 146 -4.62 -26.77 0.33
CA ALA A 146 -4.06 -27.37 -0.88
C ALA A 146 -2.78 -26.66 -1.33
N GLY A 147 -2.72 -25.33 -1.20
CA GLY A 147 -1.51 -24.57 -1.52
C GLY A 147 -0.33 -25.02 -0.67
N PHE A 148 -0.51 -25.13 0.65
CA PHE A 148 0.57 -25.54 1.54
C PHE A 148 0.95 -27.02 1.37
N SER A 149 -0.02 -27.92 1.19
CA SER A 149 0.29 -29.35 0.95
C SER A 149 1.09 -29.54 -0.34
N ASN A 150 0.70 -28.85 -1.41
CA ASN A 150 1.37 -28.95 -2.71
C ASN A 150 2.77 -28.33 -2.68
N MET A 151 2.94 -27.23 -1.92
CA MET A 151 4.27 -26.65 -1.66
C MET A 151 5.18 -27.63 -0.90
N LEU A 152 4.68 -28.28 0.15
CA LEU A 152 5.45 -29.28 0.90
C LEU A 152 5.82 -30.48 0.03
N GLN A 153 4.88 -30.98 -0.77
CA GLN A 153 5.14 -32.09 -1.68
C GLN A 153 6.18 -31.73 -2.75
N ALA A 154 6.13 -30.51 -3.29
CA ALA A 154 7.13 -30.02 -4.23
C ALA A 154 8.53 -29.94 -3.59
N LEU A 155 8.63 -29.52 -2.33
CA LEU A 155 9.90 -29.51 -1.59
C LEU A 155 10.43 -30.92 -1.31
N GLN A 156 9.54 -31.86 -0.98
CA GLN A 156 9.91 -33.25 -0.76
C GLN A 156 10.38 -33.94 -2.04
N GLY A 157 9.87 -33.55 -3.22
CA GLY A 157 10.34 -34.07 -4.51
C GLY A 157 11.70 -33.54 -4.96
N LEU A 158 12.29 -32.59 -4.24
CA LEU A 158 13.63 -32.04 -4.54
C LEU A 158 14.77 -32.74 -3.77
N PHE A 159 14.44 -33.60 -2.80
CA PHE A 159 15.37 -34.39 -1.98
C PHE A 159 15.05 -35.88 -2.09
#